data_AF-A0AB74F6Y0-F1
#
_entry.id   AF-A0AB74F6Y0-F1
#
_cell.length_a   1.000
_cell.length_b   1.000
_cell.length_c   1.000
_cell.angle_alpha   90.00
_cell.angle_beta   90.00
_cell.angle_gamma   90.00
#
_symmetry.space_group_name_H-M   'P 1'
#
loop_
_entity.id
_entity.type
_entity.pdbx_description
1 polymer ?
#
loop_
_entity_poly.entity_id
_entity_poly.type
_entity_poly.pdbx_seq_one_letter_code
_entity_poly.pdbx_strand_id
1 'polypeptide(L)'
;MKNFYKTISRRLILSILILISCVFLTGLGFALEEVPDKAPQPSASETEPQGPETAVPAPEPQETPQDGAVIDHPLPEDPILTDGPWASAHFLMDEYACDCAGYCDGWPAAMDQELLEKIEALRCYFDQPIIITSGVRCERRNAEVGGIAASWHLSGHAADLYCPGVPYDEVAAAARALGLGVIEYPDQQFDHCEIWR
;
A
#
# COMPACT_ATOMS: atom_id res chain seq x y z
N MET A 1 52.77 -20.48 -23.52
CA MET A 1 51.92 -19.47 -24.21
C MET A 1 50.64 -19.12 -23.46
N LYS A 2 49.90 -20.05 -22.82
CA LYS A 2 48.62 -19.76 -22.13
C LYS A 2 48.72 -18.81 -20.91
N ASN A 3 49.81 -18.87 -20.14
CA ASN A 3 49.99 -18.01 -18.94
C ASN A 3 50.37 -16.56 -19.26
N PHE A 4 50.90 -16.32 -20.46
CA PHE A 4 51.27 -14.99 -20.94
C PHE A 4 50.03 -14.18 -21.31
N TYR A 5 49.09 -14.82 -22.02
CA TYR A 5 47.80 -14.23 -22.40
C TYR A 5 46.94 -13.89 -21.17
N LYS A 6 46.94 -14.73 -20.13
CA LYS A 6 46.17 -14.51 -18.89
C LYS A 6 46.69 -13.30 -18.09
N THR A 7 48.01 -13.08 -18.10
CA THR A 7 48.64 -11.94 -17.38
C THR A 7 48.44 -10.63 -18.13
N ILE A 8 48.55 -10.65 -19.46
CA ILE A 8 48.28 -9.48 -20.31
C ILE A 8 46.79 -9.10 -20.25
N SER A 9 45.89 -10.09 -20.34
CA SER A 9 44.44 -9.89 -20.21
C SER A 9 44.07 -9.28 -18.85
N ARG A 10 44.65 -9.74 -17.74
CA ARG A 10 44.38 -9.17 -16.41
C ARG A 10 44.87 -7.73 -16.26
N ARG A 11 46.04 -7.40 -16.84
CA ARG A 11 46.57 -6.03 -16.85
C ARG A 11 45.74 -5.10 -17.72
N LEU A 12 45.28 -5.57 -18.88
CA LEU A 12 44.43 -4.81 -19.78
C LEU A 12 43.07 -4.47 -19.13
N ILE A 13 42.43 -5.46 -18.49
CA ILE A 13 41.15 -5.29 -17.80
C ILE A 13 41.28 -4.29 -16.64
N LEU A 14 42.36 -4.38 -15.85
CA LEU A 14 42.58 -3.45 -14.73
C LEU A 14 42.80 -2.01 -15.22
N SER A 15 43.55 -1.81 -16.30
CA SER A 15 43.76 -0.50 -16.91
C SER A 15 42.46 0.11 -17.46
N ILE A 16 41.59 -0.70 -18.06
CA ILE A 16 40.28 -0.26 -18.58
C ILE A 16 39.37 0.17 -17.42
N LEU A 17 39.32 -0.59 -16.32
CA LEU A 17 38.51 -0.23 -15.15
C LEU A 17 38.99 1.07 -14.49
N ILE A 18 40.30 1.30 -14.42
CA ILE A 18 40.87 2.55 -13.89
C ILE A 18 40.51 3.72 -14.80
N LEU A 19 40.62 3.57 -16.13
CA LEU A 19 40.25 4.63 -17.08
C LEU A 19 38.76 4.99 -17.01
N ILE A 20 37.88 4.00 -16.90
CA ILE A 20 36.44 4.24 -16.73
C ILE A 20 36.17 5.00 -15.42
N SER A 21 36.81 4.62 -14.31
CA SER A 21 36.69 5.33 -13.02
C SER A 21 37.17 6.79 -13.09
N CYS A 22 38.29 7.04 -13.77
CA CYS A 22 38.82 8.40 -13.95
C CYS A 22 37.86 9.30 -14.74
N VAL A 23 37.16 8.77 -15.76
CA VAL A 23 36.17 9.52 -16.55
C VAL A 23 34.95 9.91 -15.71
N PHE A 24 34.49 9.04 -14.81
CA PHE A 24 33.40 9.35 -13.88
C PHE A 24 33.78 10.41 -12.83
N LEU A 25 35.03 10.42 -12.36
CA LEU A 25 35.51 11.42 -11.39
C LEU A 25 35.69 12.82 -11.99
N THR A 26 35.95 12.93 -13.29
CA THR A 26 36.05 14.22 -13.98
C THR A 26 34.70 14.81 -14.42
N GLY A 27 33.60 14.06 -14.31
CA GLY A 27 32.26 14.47 -14.71
C GLY A 27 31.43 15.19 -13.63
N LEU A 28 31.88 15.18 -12.38
CA LEU A 28 31.27 15.91 -11.26
C LEU A 28 31.92 17.28 -11.11
N GLY A 29 31.76 18.12 -12.13
CA GLY A 29 31.98 19.55 -12.01
C GLY A 29 30.87 20.17 -11.17
N PHE A 30 31.14 20.33 -9.87
CA PHE A 30 30.34 21.15 -8.95
C PHE A 30 30.28 22.59 -9.47
N ALA A 31 29.13 22.99 -10.01
CA ALA A 31 28.77 24.38 -10.15
C ALA A 31 28.29 24.87 -8.78
N LEU A 32 29.18 25.51 -8.02
CA LEU A 32 28.81 26.37 -6.90
C LEU A 32 28.26 27.66 -7.51
N GLU A 33 26.96 27.84 -7.46
CA GLU A 33 26.33 29.12 -7.74
C GLU A 33 26.32 29.95 -6.45
N GLU A 34 26.95 31.13 -6.52
CA GLU A 34 27.15 32.03 -5.40
C GLU A 34 25.84 32.72 -4.98
N VAL A 35 25.58 32.79 -3.67
CA VAL A 35 24.49 33.58 -3.07
C VAL A 35 25.06 34.94 -2.66
N PRO A 36 24.61 36.07 -3.24
CA PRO A 36 24.93 37.38 -2.69
C PRO A 36 23.92 37.76 -1.59
N ASP A 37 24.51 38.05 -0.44
CA ASP A 37 23.93 38.69 0.75
C ASP A 37 23.24 40.02 0.42
N LYS A 38 22.06 40.27 1.02
CA LYS A 38 21.65 41.54 1.68
C LYS A 38 20.12 41.75 1.69
N ALA A 39 19.56 41.75 2.91
CA ALA A 39 18.20 42.16 3.23
C ALA A 39 17.91 43.64 2.89
N PRO A 40 16.63 44.02 2.74
CA PRO A 40 15.97 44.72 3.85
C PRO A 40 14.48 44.36 4.08
N GLN A 41 14.08 44.34 5.35
CA GLN A 41 12.68 44.44 5.79
C GLN A 41 12.11 45.84 5.49
N PRO A 42 10.78 45.97 5.35
CA PRO A 42 10.08 46.74 6.39
C PRO A 42 8.68 46.20 6.78
N SER A 43 8.45 46.18 8.10
CA SER A 43 7.34 46.81 8.84
C SER A 43 5.88 46.62 8.40
N ALA A 44 5.16 45.87 9.24
CA ALA A 44 3.79 46.06 9.76
C ALA A 44 2.81 47.02 9.05
N SER A 45 1.59 46.56 8.76
CA SER A 45 0.36 46.98 9.46
C SER A 45 -0.86 46.16 9.02
N GLU A 46 -1.81 46.05 9.95
CA GLU A 46 -3.06 45.29 9.98
C GLU A 46 -4.07 45.61 8.85
N THR A 47 -5.01 44.69 8.59
CA THR A 47 -6.49 44.92 8.59
C THR A 47 -7.23 43.67 8.10
N GLU A 48 -8.06 43.05 8.97
CA GLU A 48 -9.16 42.13 8.60
C GLU A 48 -10.20 42.86 7.73
N PRO A 49 -11.00 42.12 6.93
CA PRO A 49 -12.37 41.94 7.41
C PRO A 49 -12.89 40.51 7.28
N GLN A 50 -13.66 40.17 8.31
CA GLN A 50 -14.49 39.00 8.52
C GLN A 50 -15.36 38.64 7.31
N GLY A 51 -15.19 37.42 6.82
CA GLY A 51 -16.19 36.71 6.02
C GLY A 51 -17.02 35.80 6.95
N PRO A 52 -18.32 35.60 6.69
CA PRO A 52 -19.21 34.95 7.65
C PRO A 52 -18.84 33.47 7.82
N GLU A 53 -18.53 33.14 9.06
CA GLU A 53 -18.38 31.80 9.61
C GLU A 53 -19.71 31.05 9.47
N THR A 54 -19.86 30.27 8.42
CA THR A 54 -20.89 29.23 8.37
C THR A 54 -20.53 28.18 9.42
N ALA A 55 -21.24 28.25 10.55
CA ALA A 55 -21.20 27.25 11.61
C ALA A 55 -21.41 25.85 11.01
N VAL A 56 -20.34 25.06 11.01
CA VAL A 56 -20.43 23.61 10.82
C VAL A 56 -21.12 23.08 12.07
N PRO A 57 -22.30 22.44 11.98
CA PRO A 57 -22.94 21.87 13.16
C PRO A 57 -22.02 20.81 13.76
N ALA A 58 -21.88 20.84 15.08
CA ALA A 58 -21.12 19.86 15.84
C ALA A 58 -21.54 18.43 15.43
N PRO A 59 -20.60 17.47 15.32
CA PRO A 59 -20.97 16.09 15.07
C PRO A 59 -21.86 15.63 16.22
N GLU A 60 -23.07 15.17 15.88
CA GLU A 60 -23.95 14.54 16.85
C GLU A 60 -23.22 13.35 17.50
N PRO A 61 -23.49 13.04 18.78
CA PRO A 61 -22.85 11.92 19.45
C PRO A 61 -23.13 10.64 18.67
N GLN A 62 -22.09 10.03 18.10
CA GLN A 62 -22.24 8.74 17.44
C GLN A 62 -22.62 7.72 18.53
N GLU A 63 -23.84 7.20 18.43
CA GLU A 63 -24.29 6.11 19.27
C GLU A 63 -23.37 4.90 19.03
N THR A 64 -22.89 4.32 20.12
CA THR A 64 -22.17 3.05 20.07
C THR A 64 -23.10 1.99 19.47
N PRO A 65 -22.62 1.14 18.53
CA PRO A 65 -23.44 0.06 18.00
C PRO A 65 -24.01 -0.78 19.14
N GLN A 66 -25.33 -0.86 19.23
CA GLN A 66 -26.00 -1.70 20.22
C GLN A 66 -25.72 -3.17 19.89
N ASP A 67 -25.35 -3.94 20.90
CA ASP A 67 -25.17 -5.40 20.80
C ASP A 67 -26.44 -6.02 20.20
N GLY A 68 -26.34 -6.48 18.95
CA GLY A 68 -27.46 -7.08 18.19
C GLY A 68 -28.04 -6.26 17.05
N ALA A 69 -27.33 -5.27 16.50
CA ALA A 69 -27.75 -4.58 15.26
C ALA A 69 -27.96 -5.59 14.11
N VAL A 70 -29.22 -5.88 13.80
CA VAL A 70 -29.61 -6.62 12.61
C VAL A 70 -29.44 -5.70 11.42
N ILE A 71 -28.54 -6.07 10.51
CA ILE A 71 -28.34 -5.38 9.24
C ILE A 71 -29.63 -5.55 8.43
N ASP A 72 -30.42 -4.48 8.26
CA ASP A 72 -31.67 -4.46 7.46
C ASP A 72 -31.41 -4.36 5.95
N HIS A 73 -30.17 -4.64 5.51
CA HIS A 73 -29.89 -4.78 4.09
C HIS A 73 -30.22 -6.22 3.69
N PRO A 74 -31.15 -6.46 2.74
CA PRO A 74 -31.42 -7.79 2.24
C PRO A 74 -30.09 -8.38 1.74
N LEU A 75 -29.62 -9.45 2.40
CA LEU A 75 -28.55 -10.26 1.84
C LEU A 75 -28.99 -10.67 0.42
N PRO A 76 -28.09 -10.60 -0.58
CA PRO A 76 -28.43 -10.96 -1.95
C PRO A 76 -29.14 -12.33 -1.99
N GLU A 77 -30.19 -12.43 -2.81
CA GLU A 77 -31.13 -13.57 -2.80
C GLU A 77 -30.47 -14.94 -3.03
N ASP A 78 -29.26 -14.93 -3.59
CA ASP A 78 -28.36 -16.07 -3.62
C ASP A 78 -27.17 -15.79 -2.68
N PRO A 79 -27.23 -16.18 -1.39
CA PRO A 79 -26.02 -16.23 -0.59
C PRO A 79 -25.06 -17.18 -1.30
N ILE A 80 -23.87 -16.69 -1.67
CA ILE A 80 -22.78 -17.58 -2.05
C ILE A 80 -22.61 -18.52 -0.87
N LEU A 81 -23.09 -19.75 -0.99
CA LEU A 81 -23.08 -20.74 0.06
C LEU A 81 -21.61 -21.11 0.27
N THR A 82 -20.96 -20.42 1.19
CA THR A 82 -19.61 -20.71 1.64
C THR A 82 -19.70 -21.28 3.03
N ASP A 83 -19.25 -22.52 3.19
CA ASP A 83 -19.34 -23.28 4.44
C ASP A 83 -18.32 -22.81 5.51
N GLY A 84 -17.84 -21.56 5.43
CA GLY A 84 -16.72 -21.03 6.22
C GLY A 84 -17.15 -20.01 7.28
N PRO A 85 -16.32 -19.78 8.32
CA PRO A 85 -16.57 -18.72 9.27
C PRO A 85 -16.45 -17.34 8.60
N TRP A 86 -17.38 -16.44 8.91
CA TRP A 86 -17.39 -15.06 8.44
C TRP A 86 -16.37 -14.20 9.20
N ALA A 87 -15.62 -13.37 8.46
CA ALA A 87 -14.73 -12.36 8.98
C ALA A 87 -15.47 -11.03 9.22
N SER A 88 -16.36 -10.67 8.30
CA SER A 88 -17.23 -9.50 8.35
C SER A 88 -18.60 -9.83 7.74
N ALA A 89 -19.44 -8.82 7.51
CA ALA A 89 -20.73 -9.01 6.84
C ALA A 89 -20.61 -9.56 5.41
N HIS A 90 -19.47 -9.35 4.73
CA HIS A 90 -19.30 -9.71 3.31
C HIS A 90 -18.03 -10.49 2.99
N PHE A 91 -17.12 -10.66 3.94
CA PHE A 91 -15.90 -11.43 3.77
C PHE A 91 -15.90 -12.65 4.66
N LEU A 92 -15.44 -13.77 4.13
CA LEU A 92 -15.11 -14.97 4.88
C LEU A 92 -13.69 -14.89 5.41
N MET A 93 -13.42 -15.62 6.49
CA MET A 93 -12.06 -15.79 6.98
C MET A 93 -11.15 -16.34 5.88
N ASP A 94 -11.61 -17.34 5.12
CA ASP A 94 -10.79 -18.02 4.10
C ASP A 94 -10.34 -17.11 2.95
N GLU A 95 -11.07 -16.03 2.66
CA GLU A 95 -10.68 -15.05 1.64
C GLU A 95 -9.41 -14.28 2.03
N TYR A 96 -9.15 -14.17 3.33
CA TYR A 96 -7.97 -13.51 3.88
C TYR A 96 -6.83 -14.50 4.20
N ALA A 97 -7.12 -15.80 4.22
CA ALA A 97 -6.13 -16.82 4.55
C ALA A 97 -5.00 -16.89 3.52
N CYS A 98 -3.85 -17.41 3.94
CA CYS A 98 -2.71 -17.60 3.07
C CYS A 98 -3.00 -18.63 1.98
N ASP A 99 -2.93 -18.18 0.72
CA ASP A 99 -3.16 -18.94 -0.51
C ASP A 99 -1.99 -19.86 -0.91
N CYS A 100 -1.13 -20.23 0.03
CA CYS A 100 0.03 -21.05 -0.24
C CYS A 100 -0.34 -22.49 -0.64
N ALA A 101 0.59 -23.20 -1.28
CA ALA A 101 0.41 -24.60 -1.68
C ALA A 101 0.50 -25.61 -0.50
N GLY A 102 -0.01 -25.25 0.68
CA GLY A 102 -0.05 -26.10 1.87
C GLY A 102 1.21 -26.06 2.75
N TYR A 103 1.99 -24.98 2.71
CA TYR A 103 3.18 -24.83 3.58
C TYR A 103 2.85 -24.33 4.98
N CYS A 104 1.64 -23.82 5.18
CA CYS A 104 1.07 -23.45 6.47
C CYS A 104 -0.39 -23.92 6.52
N ASP A 105 -1.03 -23.71 7.66
CA ASP A 105 -2.45 -24.00 7.91
C ASP A 105 -3.39 -22.89 7.41
N GLY A 106 -2.87 -21.92 6.65
CA GLY A 106 -3.60 -20.76 6.16
C GLY A 106 -3.42 -19.51 7.03
N TRP A 107 -2.99 -19.63 8.28
CA TRP A 107 -2.96 -18.51 9.24
C TRP A 107 -1.59 -18.31 9.91
N PRO A 108 -0.55 -17.98 9.12
CA PRO A 108 0.79 -17.70 9.65
C PRO A 108 0.86 -16.41 10.49
N ALA A 109 -0.14 -15.54 10.37
CA ALA A 109 -0.36 -14.34 11.16
C ALA A 109 -1.86 -14.15 11.38
N ALA A 110 -2.23 -13.39 12.42
CA ALA A 110 -3.61 -12.95 12.60
C ALA A 110 -3.94 -11.84 11.60
N MET A 111 -5.13 -11.87 11.01
CA MET A 111 -5.67 -10.74 10.25
C MET A 111 -5.93 -9.57 11.19
N ASP A 112 -5.52 -8.36 10.77
CA ASP A 112 -5.80 -7.15 11.52
C ASP A 112 -7.25 -6.69 11.32
N GLN A 113 -7.95 -6.47 12.44
CA GLN A 113 -9.34 -6.08 12.45
C GLN A 113 -9.58 -4.67 11.85
N GLU A 114 -8.66 -3.73 12.06
CA GLU A 114 -8.79 -2.36 11.51
C GLU A 114 -8.72 -2.38 9.99
N LEU A 115 -7.82 -3.20 9.44
CA LEU A 115 -7.70 -3.37 7.99
C LEU A 115 -8.98 -3.98 7.40
N LEU A 116 -9.50 -5.04 8.03
CA LEU A 116 -10.74 -5.66 7.59
C LEU A 116 -11.93 -4.68 7.62
N GLU A 117 -12.08 -3.89 8.68
CA GLU A 117 -13.13 -2.87 8.79
C GLU A 117 -13.05 -1.82 7.67
N LYS A 118 -11.85 -1.43 7.27
CA LYS A 118 -11.66 -0.50 6.14
C LYS A 118 -11.95 -1.14 4.79
N ILE A 119 -11.60 -2.41 4.60
CA ILE A 119 -11.95 -3.15 3.36
C ILE A 119 -13.47 -3.36 3.28
N GLU A 120 -14.13 -3.63 4.40
CA GLU A 120 -15.59 -3.70 4.52
C GLU A 120 -16.26 -2.36 4.16
N ALA A 121 -15.73 -1.25 4.66
CA ALA A 121 -16.19 0.08 4.28
C ALA A 121 -15.95 0.36 2.79
N LEU A 122 -14.84 -0.09 2.22
CA LEU A 122 -14.54 0.05 0.79
C LEU A 122 -15.55 -0.71 -0.07
N ARG A 123 -15.90 -1.93 0.34
CA ARG A 123 -16.96 -2.74 -0.28
C ARG A 123 -18.30 -2.03 -0.23
N CYS A 124 -18.66 -1.46 0.92
CA CYS A 124 -19.91 -0.68 1.07
C CYS A 124 -19.91 0.62 0.26
N TYR A 125 -18.75 1.27 0.10
CA TYR A 125 -18.61 2.49 -0.69
C TYR A 125 -18.95 2.28 -2.17
N PHE A 126 -18.49 1.19 -2.76
CA PHE A 126 -18.78 0.86 -4.14
C PHE A 126 -20.13 0.18 -4.35
N ASP A 127 -20.74 -0.34 -3.28
CA ASP A 127 -21.92 -1.21 -3.34
C ASP A 127 -21.71 -2.38 -4.33
N GLN A 128 -20.47 -2.90 -4.36
CA GLN A 128 -19.99 -3.93 -5.27
C GLN A 128 -19.03 -4.88 -4.54
N PRO A 129 -18.87 -6.13 -5.00
CA PRO A 129 -17.88 -7.03 -4.43
C PRO A 129 -16.46 -6.46 -4.50
N ILE A 130 -15.74 -6.48 -3.39
CA ILE A 130 -14.29 -6.36 -3.37
C ILE A 130 -13.74 -7.78 -3.28
N ILE A 131 -12.79 -8.13 -4.13
CA ILE A 131 -12.19 -9.45 -4.17
C ILE A 131 -10.79 -9.36 -3.58
N ILE A 132 -10.56 -10.05 -2.46
CA ILE A 132 -9.23 -10.20 -1.86
C ILE A 132 -8.51 -11.31 -2.63
N THR A 133 -7.36 -10.99 -3.22
CA THR A 133 -6.54 -11.95 -3.98
C THR A 133 -5.38 -12.50 -3.17
N SER A 134 -4.95 -11.78 -2.13
CA SER A 134 -3.91 -12.22 -1.20
C SER A 134 -4.05 -11.49 0.13
N GLY A 135 -4.39 -12.21 1.20
CA GLY A 135 -4.44 -11.69 2.58
C GLY A 135 -3.14 -11.98 3.34
N VAL A 136 -3.19 -12.71 4.46
CA VAL A 136 -1.96 -13.08 5.19
C VAL A 136 -1.05 -13.97 4.34
N ARG A 137 0.27 -13.81 4.46
CA ARG A 137 1.23 -14.68 3.77
C ARG A 137 2.17 -15.36 4.75
N CYS A 138 2.49 -16.63 4.50
CA CYS A 138 3.65 -17.25 5.14
C CYS A 138 4.92 -16.79 4.44
N GLU A 139 6.07 -16.87 5.12
CA GLU A 139 7.36 -16.42 4.56
C GLU A 139 7.64 -17.02 3.18
N ARG A 140 7.32 -18.32 3.01
CA ARG A 140 7.52 -19.02 1.75
C ARG A 140 6.62 -18.49 0.63
N ARG A 141 5.33 -18.31 0.89
CA ARG A 141 4.39 -17.75 -0.10
C ARG A 141 4.78 -16.33 -0.47
N ASN A 142 5.14 -15.52 0.52
CA ASN A 142 5.63 -14.17 0.30
C ASN A 142 6.87 -14.17 -0.62
N ALA A 143 7.84 -15.06 -0.39
CA ALA A 143 9.01 -15.19 -1.28
C ALA A 143 8.64 -15.67 -2.70
N GLU A 144 7.70 -16.61 -2.83
CA GLU A 144 7.23 -17.14 -4.12
C GLU A 144 6.61 -16.05 -5.01
N VAL A 145 5.87 -15.11 -4.41
CA VAL A 145 5.25 -13.98 -5.12
C VAL A 145 6.20 -12.77 -5.24
N GLY A 146 7.46 -12.89 -4.80
CA GLY A 146 8.45 -11.82 -4.88
C GLY A 146 8.31 -10.71 -3.82
N GLY A 147 7.61 -10.99 -2.72
CA GLY A 147 7.46 -10.08 -1.60
C GLY A 147 8.76 -9.82 -0.84
N ILE A 148 8.84 -8.65 -0.20
CA ILE A 148 9.99 -8.26 0.63
C ILE A 148 9.93 -8.89 2.03
N ALA A 149 11.07 -8.96 2.71
CA ALA A 149 11.17 -9.55 4.06
C ALA A 149 10.33 -8.80 5.12
N ALA A 150 10.14 -7.49 4.95
CA ALA A 150 9.32 -6.66 5.83
C ALA A 150 7.90 -6.42 5.26
N SER A 151 7.36 -7.39 4.53
CA SER A 151 6.02 -7.26 3.94
C SER A 151 4.93 -7.26 5.02
N TRP A 152 3.99 -6.33 4.93
CA TRP A 152 2.86 -6.25 5.85
C TRP A 152 1.93 -7.47 5.82
N HIS A 153 1.86 -8.21 4.69
CA HIS A 153 1.15 -9.49 4.62
C HIS A 153 1.69 -10.53 5.60
N LEU A 154 2.99 -10.49 5.95
CA LEU A 154 3.61 -11.40 6.91
C LEU A 154 3.16 -11.14 8.35
N SER A 155 2.51 -9.99 8.59
CA SER A 155 2.01 -9.58 9.90
C SER A 155 0.51 -9.31 9.92
N GLY A 156 -0.19 -9.60 8.81
CA GLY A 156 -1.64 -9.43 8.68
C GLY A 156 -2.13 -7.98 8.58
N HIS A 157 -1.24 -7.06 8.22
CA HIS A 157 -1.55 -5.64 8.08
C HIS A 157 -1.70 -5.20 6.63
N ALA A 158 -1.78 -6.14 5.67
CA ALA A 158 -2.02 -5.82 4.26
C ALA A 158 -2.85 -6.88 3.54
N ALA A 159 -3.56 -6.44 2.51
CA ALA A 159 -4.30 -7.27 1.57
C ALA A 159 -4.17 -6.72 0.15
N ASP A 160 -4.04 -7.62 -0.82
CA ASP A 160 -4.13 -7.31 -2.24
C ASP A 160 -5.59 -7.51 -2.67
N LEU A 161 -6.18 -6.51 -3.34
CA LEU A 161 -7.61 -6.51 -3.68
C LEU A 161 -7.95 -5.76 -4.96
N TYR A 162 -9.12 -6.06 -5.53
CA TYR A 162 -9.70 -5.30 -6.64
C TYR A 162 -11.23 -5.30 -6.58
N CYS A 163 -11.87 -4.38 -7.31
CA CYS A 163 -13.31 -4.32 -7.47
C CYS A 163 -13.67 -4.64 -8.94
N PRO A 164 -14.39 -5.73 -9.25
CA PRO A 164 -14.72 -6.09 -10.62
C PRO A 164 -15.48 -4.97 -11.35
N GLY A 165 -14.95 -4.52 -12.48
CA GLY A 165 -15.57 -3.47 -13.29
C GLY A 165 -15.25 -2.04 -12.86
N VAL A 166 -14.48 -1.85 -11.78
CA VAL A 166 -13.97 -0.55 -11.36
C VAL A 166 -12.46 -0.49 -11.62
N PRO A 167 -11.94 0.57 -12.25
CA PRO A 167 -10.50 0.75 -12.46
C PRO A 167 -9.72 0.77 -11.13
N TYR A 168 -8.50 0.22 -11.13
CA TYR A 168 -7.64 0.16 -9.94
C TYR A 168 -7.40 1.56 -9.32
N ASP A 169 -7.21 2.61 -10.13
CA ASP A 169 -6.94 3.96 -9.62
C ASP A 169 -8.14 4.57 -8.87
N GLU A 170 -9.37 4.20 -9.25
CA GLU A 170 -10.58 4.58 -8.53
C GLU A 170 -10.72 3.81 -7.21
N VAL A 171 -10.42 2.51 -7.21
CA VAL A 171 -10.37 1.68 -5.99
C VAL A 171 -9.32 2.22 -5.02
N ALA A 172 -8.11 2.50 -5.51
CA ALA A 172 -7.02 3.09 -4.75
C ALA A 172 -7.39 4.46 -4.15
N ALA A 173 -8.08 5.32 -4.90
CA ALA A 173 -8.54 6.62 -4.41
C ALA A 173 -9.54 6.47 -3.24
N ALA A 174 -10.51 5.56 -3.37
CA ALA A 174 -11.48 5.28 -2.31
C ALA A 174 -10.80 4.66 -1.07
N ALA A 175 -9.89 3.71 -1.26
CA ALA A 175 -9.13 3.09 -0.17
C ALA A 175 -8.31 4.13 0.62
N ARG A 176 -7.65 5.07 -0.07
CA ARG A 176 -6.93 6.18 0.58
C ARG A 176 -7.87 7.09 1.37
N ALA A 177 -9.05 7.38 0.85
CA ALA A 177 -10.06 8.18 1.56
C ALA A 177 -10.53 7.52 2.87
N LEU A 178 -10.47 6.19 2.94
CA LEU A 178 -10.73 5.39 4.14
C LEU A 178 -9.50 5.25 5.06
N GLY A 179 -8.39 5.91 4.74
CA GLY A 179 -7.18 5.92 5.55
C GLY A 179 -6.32 4.67 5.41
N LEU A 180 -6.38 3.98 4.27
CA LEU A 180 -5.44 2.92 3.89
C LEU A 180 -4.20 3.50 3.20
N GLY A 181 -3.04 2.91 3.48
CA GLY A 181 -1.88 3.00 2.59
C GLY A 181 -2.16 2.17 1.33
N VAL A 182 -1.78 2.68 0.16
CA VAL A 182 -2.08 2.01 -1.11
C VAL A 182 -0.88 2.04 -2.05
N ILE A 183 -0.50 0.86 -2.57
CA ILE A 183 0.41 0.68 -3.70
C ILE A 183 -0.39 0.14 -4.88
N GLU A 184 -0.37 0.87 -5.99
CA GLU A 184 -1.12 0.53 -7.19
C GLU A 184 -0.34 -0.44 -8.09
N TYR A 185 -1.03 -1.41 -8.70
CA TYR A 185 -0.46 -2.31 -9.72
C TYR A 185 -1.23 -2.17 -11.06
N PRO A 186 -0.98 -1.11 -11.85
CA PRO A 186 -1.75 -0.81 -13.06
C PRO A 186 -1.76 -1.95 -14.08
N ASP A 187 -0.61 -2.61 -14.30
CA ASP A 187 -0.51 -3.70 -15.28
C ASP A 187 -1.27 -4.96 -14.86
N GLN A 188 -1.55 -5.11 -13.56
CA GLN A 188 -2.20 -6.27 -12.97
C GLN A 188 -3.65 -5.99 -12.52
N GLN A 189 -4.06 -4.71 -12.52
CA GLN A 189 -5.40 -4.24 -12.19
C GLN A 189 -5.87 -4.63 -10.77
N PHE A 190 -4.98 -4.51 -9.79
CA PHE A 190 -5.31 -4.60 -8.37
C PHE A 190 -4.49 -3.60 -7.56
N ASP A 191 -4.88 -3.41 -6.30
CA ASP A 191 -4.17 -2.56 -5.35
C ASP A 191 -3.75 -3.35 -4.12
N HIS A 192 -2.52 -3.10 -3.66
CA HIS A 192 -2.07 -3.50 -2.34
C HIS A 192 -2.52 -2.44 -1.34
N CYS A 193 -3.34 -2.84 -0.36
CA CYS A 193 -3.86 -1.99 0.70
C CYS A 193 -3.28 -2.39 2.06
N GLU A 194 -2.84 -1.41 2.85
CA GLU A 194 -2.21 -1.64 4.14
C GLU A 194 -2.61 -0.61 5.20
N ILE A 195 -2.40 -0.96 6.47
CA ILE A 195 -2.44 -0.01 7.59
C ILE A 195 -1.02 0.27 8.10
N TRP A 196 -0.77 1.52 8.50
CA TRP A 196 0.53 1.94 9.03
C TRP A 196 0.62 1.56 10.51
N ARG A 197 1.56 0.67 10.87
CA ARG A 197 1.85 0.23 12.23
C ARG A 197 3.27 0.61 12.67
#